data_AF-A0A4R6DSS8-F1
#
_entry.id   AF-A0A4R6DSS8-F1
#
_cell.length_a   1.000
_cell.length_b   1.000
_cell.length_c   1.000
_cell.angle_alpha   90.00
_cell.angle_beta   90.00
_cell.angle_gamma   90.00
#
_symmetry.space_group_name_H-M   'P 1'
#
loop_
_entity.id
_entity.type
_entity.pdbx_description
1 polymer ?
#
loop_
_entity_poly.entity_id
_entity_poly.type
_entity_poly.pdbx_seq_one_letter_code
_entity_poly.pdbx_strand_id
1 'polypeptide(L)'
;MDATTVAVDLAKSIFQLAVADSSWRVTESHRLTRNQFEHWFANRDVSLVIMEACGSARHWARWLNSLGIEVRLLPAAYVRAYVRRNKTDAADARALLEAARAADIDPVRVKSVEQQALQGLHRIRSLWMSTRTSRINALRGSCREFGLSIPQGARTGVEAISRVLADPRSPVPALIRETMRLLIEEIRLLEQRIAQLEWEFTALARQSPACTQLMSVPGVGLLTATAMVAATGGDVTHFKDARHFASWFGLTPKEYSSGSTRKLGRISKRGDRYLRMLLTHGARAVLRAAALTRDASRPLDGLRTWATEVQRRT
;
A
#
# COMPACT_ATOMS: atom_id res chain seq x y z
N MET A 1 -26.31 -28.95 11.89
CA MET A 1 -24.87 -29.00 11.61
C MET A 1 -24.24 -27.93 12.47
N ASP A 2 -23.40 -28.32 13.43
CA ASP A 2 -22.66 -27.34 14.22
C ASP A 2 -21.67 -26.62 13.30
N ALA A 3 -21.79 -25.30 13.22
CA ALA A 3 -20.93 -24.49 12.36
C ALA A 3 -19.47 -24.61 12.82
N THR A 4 -18.64 -25.29 12.02
CA THR A 4 -17.21 -25.44 12.33
C THR A 4 -16.49 -24.16 11.92
N THR A 5 -15.83 -23.52 12.89
CA THR A 5 -15.00 -22.32 12.66
C THR A 5 -13.53 -22.70 12.76
N VAL A 6 -12.71 -22.30 11.78
CA VAL A 6 -11.28 -22.61 11.76
C VAL A 6 -10.48 -21.33 11.67
N ALA A 7 -9.59 -21.08 12.62
CA ALA A 7 -8.56 -20.06 12.47
C ALA A 7 -7.30 -20.63 11.84
N VAL A 8 -6.70 -19.89 10.92
CA VAL A 8 -5.48 -20.27 10.20
C VAL A 8 -4.45 -19.17 10.35
N ASP A 9 -3.34 -19.51 10.99
CA ASP A 9 -2.11 -18.73 10.92
C ASP A 9 -1.27 -19.21 9.72
N LEU A 10 -1.01 -18.29 8.79
CA LEU A 10 -0.38 -18.56 7.50
C LEU A 10 1.11 -18.24 7.54
N ALA A 11 1.97 -19.26 7.41
CA ALA A 11 3.40 -19.07 7.18
C ALA A 11 3.80 -19.37 5.72
N LYS A 12 5.12 -19.53 5.46
CA LYS A 12 5.62 -19.82 4.12
C LYS A 12 5.23 -21.24 3.65
N SER A 13 5.48 -22.23 4.50
CA SER A 13 5.40 -23.66 4.13
C SER A 13 4.53 -24.51 5.06
N ILE A 14 4.30 -24.04 6.30
CA ILE A 14 3.54 -24.75 7.33
C ILE A 14 2.49 -23.79 7.88
N PHE A 15 1.24 -24.22 7.94
CA PHE A 15 0.12 -23.44 8.47
C PHE A 15 -0.34 -24.06 9.78
N GLN A 16 -0.69 -23.19 10.72
CA GLN A 16 -1.21 -23.60 12.02
C GLN A 16 -2.71 -23.35 12.07
N LEU A 17 -3.47 -24.38 12.38
CA LEU A 17 -4.93 -24.34 12.48
C LEU A 17 -5.36 -24.47 13.94
N ALA A 18 -6.42 -23.76 14.29
CA ALA A 18 -7.22 -23.99 15.48
C ALA A 18 -8.68 -24.16 15.06
N VAL A 19 -9.26 -25.32 15.35
CA VAL A 19 -10.66 -25.64 15.04
C VAL A 19 -11.49 -25.36 16.28
N ALA A 20 -12.61 -24.66 16.12
CA ALA A 20 -13.53 -24.32 17.17
C ALA A 20 -14.94 -24.84 16.90
N ASP A 21 -15.61 -25.24 17.98
CA ASP A 21 -17.03 -25.59 17.97
C ASP A 21 -17.94 -24.34 17.88
N SER A 22 -19.25 -24.55 17.89
CA SER A 22 -20.26 -23.49 17.88
C SER A 22 -20.19 -22.56 19.10
N SER A 23 -19.54 -22.98 20.19
CA SER A 23 -19.27 -22.19 21.39
C SER A 23 -17.91 -21.47 21.34
N TRP A 24 -17.23 -21.45 20.19
CA TRP A 24 -15.91 -20.88 19.98
C TRP A 24 -14.81 -21.51 20.84
N ARG A 25 -15.03 -22.72 21.37
CA ARG A 25 -14.01 -23.45 22.13
C ARG A 25 -13.16 -24.26 21.18
N VAL A 26 -11.85 -24.17 21.36
CA VAL A 26 -10.89 -24.90 20.54
C VAL A 26 -10.98 -26.39 20.85
N THR A 27 -11.33 -27.19 19.86
CA THR A 27 -11.45 -28.66 19.95
C THR A 27 -10.26 -29.37 19.33
N GLU A 28 -9.68 -28.82 18.27
CA GLU A 28 -8.53 -29.40 17.57
C GLU A 28 -7.47 -28.34 17.21
N SER A 29 -6.22 -28.81 17.05
CA SER A 29 -5.10 -27.98 16.63
C SER A 29 -4.23 -28.77 15.65
N HIS A 30 -4.00 -28.24 14.45
CA HIS A 30 -3.27 -28.93 13.39
C HIS A 30 -2.11 -28.10 12.87
N ARG A 31 -1.03 -28.78 12.47
CA ARG A 31 0.12 -28.16 11.80
C ARG A 31 0.30 -28.81 10.44
N LEU A 32 -0.05 -28.10 9.38
CA LEU A 32 -0.21 -28.67 8.05
C LEU A 32 0.75 -28.04 7.05
N THR A 33 1.34 -28.85 6.18
CA THR A 33 1.95 -28.36 4.94
C THR A 33 0.87 -27.83 3.98
N ARG A 34 1.26 -27.14 2.90
CA ARG A 34 0.30 -26.64 1.89
C ARG A 34 -0.59 -27.72 1.29
N ASN A 35 0.00 -28.84 0.87
CA ASN A 35 -0.77 -29.94 0.28
C ASN A 35 -1.71 -30.59 1.31
N GLN A 36 -1.25 -30.74 2.56
CA GLN A 36 -2.09 -31.24 3.64
C GLN A 36 -3.22 -30.27 3.97
N PHE A 37 -2.98 -28.96 3.92
CA PHE A 37 -4.00 -27.94 4.12
C PHE A 37 -5.12 -28.04 3.09
N GLU A 38 -4.76 -28.16 1.81
CA GLU A 38 -5.74 -28.32 0.73
C GLU A 38 -6.57 -29.58 0.92
N HIS A 39 -5.91 -30.71 1.19
CA HIS A 39 -6.59 -31.97 1.45
C HIS A 39 -7.48 -31.91 2.70
N TRP A 40 -7.05 -31.24 3.76
CA TRP A 40 -7.81 -31.13 5.00
C TRP A 40 -9.14 -30.37 4.80
N PHE A 41 -9.12 -29.26 4.07
CA PHE A 41 -10.34 -28.48 3.77
C PHE A 41 -11.23 -29.13 2.71
N ALA A 42 -10.67 -29.90 1.77
CA ALA A 42 -11.46 -30.62 0.77
C ALA A 42 -12.29 -31.78 1.36
N ASN A 43 -11.91 -32.30 2.53
CA ASN A 43 -12.51 -33.48 3.15
C ASN A 43 -13.27 -33.17 4.46
N ARG A 44 -13.52 -31.90 4.77
CA ARG A 44 -14.22 -31.49 6.00
C ARG A 44 -15.26 -30.43 5.71
N ASP A 45 -16.36 -30.50 6.45
CA ASP A 45 -17.40 -29.47 6.42
C ASP A 45 -16.99 -28.31 7.34
N VAL A 46 -16.58 -27.19 6.74
CA VAL A 46 -16.17 -25.98 7.44
C VAL A 46 -17.03 -24.81 6.99
N SER A 47 -17.67 -24.14 7.94
CA SER A 47 -18.56 -23.03 7.64
C SER A 47 -17.81 -21.70 7.54
N LEU A 48 -16.80 -21.49 8.39
CA LEU A 48 -16.11 -20.21 8.52
C LEU A 48 -14.61 -20.39 8.74
N VAL A 49 -13.80 -19.63 8.00
CA VAL A 49 -12.35 -19.54 8.19
C VAL A 49 -11.94 -18.12 8.57
N ILE A 50 -11.16 -18.02 9.65
CA ILE A 50 -10.55 -16.78 10.13
C ILE A 50 -9.07 -16.78 9.78
N MET A 51 -8.58 -15.75 9.11
CA MET A 51 -7.13 -15.59 8.86
C MET A 51 -6.69 -14.16 9.11
N GLU A 52 -5.41 -13.97 9.41
CA GLU A 52 -4.82 -12.64 9.38
C GLU A 52 -4.73 -12.12 7.94
N ALA A 53 -5.05 -10.85 7.72
CA ALA A 53 -4.85 -10.19 6.45
C ALA A 53 -3.34 -9.99 6.16
N CYS A 54 -2.72 -10.98 5.52
CA CYS A 54 -1.32 -10.97 5.12
C CYS A 54 -1.12 -11.09 3.60
N GLY A 55 0.13 -11.16 3.15
CA GLY A 55 0.48 -11.21 1.72
C GLY A 55 -0.10 -12.41 0.97
N SER A 56 -0.10 -13.59 1.60
CA SER A 56 -0.62 -14.85 1.03
C SER A 56 -2.11 -15.06 1.28
N ALA A 57 -2.68 -14.42 2.31
CA ALA A 57 -4.07 -14.63 2.74
C ALA A 57 -5.10 -14.40 1.63
N ARG A 58 -4.83 -13.49 0.68
CA ARG A 58 -5.75 -13.22 -0.45
C ARG A 58 -5.95 -14.44 -1.35
N HIS A 59 -4.87 -15.17 -1.64
CA HIS A 59 -4.94 -16.34 -2.49
C HIS A 59 -5.73 -17.46 -1.80
N TRP A 60 -5.37 -17.77 -0.56
CA TRP A 60 -6.07 -18.79 0.24
C TRP A 60 -7.53 -18.44 0.50
N ALA A 61 -7.85 -17.17 0.74
CA ALA A 61 -9.23 -16.75 0.92
C ALA A 61 -10.07 -16.98 -0.34
N ARG A 62 -9.54 -16.68 -1.53
CA ARG A 62 -10.24 -16.96 -2.79
C ARG A 62 -10.41 -18.46 -3.03
N TRP A 63 -9.38 -19.25 -2.73
CA TRP A 63 -9.45 -20.70 -2.86
C TRP A 63 -10.50 -21.31 -1.92
N LEU A 64 -10.49 -20.94 -0.64
CA LEU A 64 -11.50 -21.36 0.34
C LEU A 64 -12.92 -20.92 -0.07
N ASN A 65 -13.10 -19.67 -0.53
CA ASN A 65 -14.39 -19.21 -1.03
C ASN A 65 -14.88 -20.05 -2.23
N SER A 66 -13.98 -20.56 -3.07
CA SER A 66 -14.35 -21.43 -4.21
C SER A 66 -14.87 -22.81 -3.77
N LEU A 67 -14.59 -23.21 -2.53
CA LEU A 67 -15.16 -24.40 -1.88
C LEU A 67 -16.49 -24.09 -1.16
N GLY A 68 -17.00 -22.85 -1.25
CA GLY A 68 -18.21 -22.41 -0.55
C GLY A 68 -18.00 -22.02 0.91
N ILE A 69 -16.74 -21.94 1.38
CA ILE A 69 -16.40 -21.62 2.76
C ILE A 69 -16.33 -20.10 2.96
N GLU A 70 -17.01 -19.57 3.97
CA GLU A 70 -16.90 -18.14 4.31
C GLU A 70 -15.50 -17.84 4.85
N VAL A 71 -14.87 -16.75 4.39
CA VAL A 71 -13.57 -16.31 4.89
C VAL A 71 -13.64 -14.90 5.47
N ARG A 72 -13.17 -14.74 6.71
CA ARG A 72 -12.94 -13.43 7.36
C ARG A 72 -11.46 -13.18 7.54
N LEU A 73 -10.97 -12.14 6.89
CA LEU A 73 -9.59 -11.68 7.05
C LEU A 73 -9.55 -10.58 8.11
N LEU A 74 -8.84 -10.78 9.21
CA LEU A 74 -8.74 -9.80 10.29
C LEU A 74 -7.51 -8.90 10.12
N PRO A 75 -7.58 -7.61 10.47
CA PRO A 75 -6.41 -6.74 10.44
C PRO A 75 -5.37 -7.15 11.49
N ALA A 76 -4.15 -7.44 11.06
CA ALA A 76 -3.01 -7.83 11.89
C ALA A 76 -2.83 -6.98 13.17
N ALA A 77 -2.98 -5.67 13.03
CA ALA A 77 -2.79 -4.72 14.13
C ALA A 77 -3.80 -4.92 15.27
N TYR A 78 -5.01 -5.39 14.98
CA TYR A 78 -6.03 -5.67 15.98
C TYR A 78 -5.89 -7.08 16.55
N VAL A 79 -5.57 -8.07 15.71
CA VAL A 79 -5.33 -9.47 16.16
C VAL A 79 -4.23 -9.52 17.22
N ARG A 80 -3.17 -8.72 17.06
CA ARG A 80 -2.05 -8.67 18.01
C ARG A 80 -2.47 -8.41 19.47
N ALA A 81 -3.56 -7.68 19.72
CA ALA A 81 -4.04 -7.41 21.07
C ALA A 81 -4.59 -8.66 21.78
N TYR A 82 -4.92 -9.71 21.02
CA TYR A 82 -5.47 -10.97 21.53
C TYR A 82 -4.40 -12.04 21.75
N VAL A 83 -3.15 -11.79 21.33
CA VAL A 83 -2.01 -12.65 21.62
C VAL A 83 -1.61 -12.47 23.09
N ARG A 84 -1.63 -13.56 23.86
CA ARG A 84 -1.32 -13.56 25.31
C ARG A 84 0.21 -13.61 25.53
N ARG A 85 0.65 -14.11 26.70
CA ARG A 85 2.05 -14.06 27.18
C ARG A 85 3.10 -14.60 26.19
N ASN A 86 2.91 -15.83 25.69
CA ASN A 86 3.91 -16.50 24.85
C ASN A 86 3.48 -16.50 23.38
N LYS A 87 4.37 -16.01 22.51
CA LYS A 87 4.17 -16.05 21.06
C LYS A 87 4.53 -17.43 20.53
N THR A 88 3.55 -18.10 19.94
CA THR A 88 3.69 -19.38 19.21
C THR A 88 2.65 -19.39 18.11
N ASP A 89 2.90 -20.09 16.99
CA ASP A 89 1.94 -20.21 15.89
C ASP A 89 0.55 -20.69 16.40
N ALA A 90 0.55 -21.61 17.38
CA ALA A 90 -0.69 -22.12 17.98
C ALA A 90 -1.41 -21.06 18.82
N ALA A 91 -0.68 -20.21 19.53
CA ALA A 91 -1.26 -19.08 20.26
C ALA A 91 -1.79 -18.00 19.29
N ASP A 92 -1.10 -17.77 18.18
CA ASP A 92 -1.49 -16.81 17.15
C ASP A 92 -2.79 -17.27 16.44
N ALA A 93 -2.91 -18.57 16.10
CA ALA A 93 -4.15 -19.15 15.58
C ALA A 93 -5.33 -19.05 16.57
N ARG A 94 -5.09 -19.25 17.87
CA ARG A 94 -6.14 -19.07 18.89
C ARG A 94 -6.53 -17.61 19.07
N ALA A 95 -5.57 -16.69 18.99
CA ALA A 95 -5.83 -15.25 19.07
C ALA A 95 -6.73 -14.77 17.93
N LEU A 96 -6.62 -15.36 16.73
CA LEU A 96 -7.53 -15.09 15.61
C LEU A 96 -8.99 -15.45 15.95
N LEU A 97 -9.24 -16.60 16.60
CA LEU A 97 -10.60 -16.97 17.03
C LEU A 97 -11.16 -15.97 18.03
N GLU A 98 -10.38 -15.56 19.03
CA GLU A 98 -10.84 -14.58 20.02
C GLU A 98 -11.07 -13.20 19.39
N ALA A 99 -10.18 -12.76 18.50
CA ALA A 99 -10.35 -11.51 17.78
C ALA A 99 -11.60 -11.52 16.89
N ALA A 100 -11.92 -12.65 16.26
CA ALA A 100 -13.11 -12.76 15.39
C ALA A 100 -14.45 -12.62 16.14
N ARG A 101 -14.44 -12.78 17.47
CA ARG A 101 -15.63 -12.57 18.32
C ARG A 101 -15.89 -11.09 18.61
N ALA A 102 -14.89 -10.23 18.41
CA ALA A 102 -15.01 -8.80 18.65
C ALA A 102 -15.80 -8.13 17.49
N ALA A 103 -17.02 -7.68 17.80
CA ALA A 103 -17.94 -7.13 16.81
C ALA A 103 -17.47 -5.79 16.20
N ASP A 104 -16.52 -5.10 16.82
CA ASP A 104 -15.95 -3.82 16.39
C ASP A 104 -14.75 -3.97 15.43
N ILE A 105 -14.30 -5.21 15.16
CA ILE A 105 -13.23 -5.47 14.20
C ILE A 105 -13.82 -5.69 12.81
N ASP A 106 -13.76 -4.67 11.97
CA ASP A 106 -14.13 -4.76 10.56
C ASP A 106 -13.19 -5.69 9.78
N PRO A 107 -13.71 -6.74 9.10
CA PRO A 107 -12.90 -7.61 8.27
C PRO A 107 -12.34 -6.91 7.03
N VAL A 108 -11.14 -7.31 6.64
CA VAL A 108 -10.48 -6.85 5.42
C VAL A 108 -11.05 -7.60 4.21
N ARG A 109 -11.80 -6.89 3.35
CA ARG A 109 -12.35 -7.45 2.10
C ARG A 109 -11.31 -8.20 1.27
N VAL A 110 -11.65 -9.42 0.83
CA VAL A 110 -10.82 -10.24 -0.09
C VAL A 110 -10.75 -9.57 -1.45
N LYS A 111 -9.53 -9.33 -1.94
CA LYS A 111 -9.31 -8.75 -3.27
C LYS A 111 -9.43 -9.80 -4.37
N SER A 112 -9.97 -9.41 -5.51
CA SER A 112 -9.87 -10.20 -6.75
C SER A 112 -8.41 -10.33 -7.21
N VAL A 113 -8.16 -11.22 -8.17
CA VAL A 113 -6.83 -11.41 -8.76
C VAL A 113 -6.38 -10.13 -9.47
N GLU A 114 -7.29 -9.48 -10.19
CA GLU A 114 -7.06 -8.26 -10.97
C GLU A 114 -6.73 -7.09 -10.04
N GLN A 115 -7.49 -6.91 -8.95
CA GLN A 115 -7.19 -5.90 -7.93
C GLN A 115 -5.80 -6.12 -7.31
N GLN A 116 -5.46 -7.38 -7.00
CA GLN A 116 -4.17 -7.73 -6.42
C GLN A 116 -3.03 -7.52 -7.41
N ALA A 117 -3.23 -7.85 -8.69
CA ALA A 117 -2.28 -7.62 -9.77
C ALA A 117 -2.04 -6.12 -9.98
N LEU A 118 -3.10 -5.32 -10.08
CA LEU A 118 -3.00 -3.85 -10.20
C LEU A 118 -2.27 -3.22 -9.01
N GLN A 119 -2.56 -3.67 -7.79
CA GLN A 119 -1.81 -3.26 -6.60
C GLN A 119 -0.33 -3.69 -6.68
N GLY A 120 -0.04 -4.85 -7.25
CA GLY A 120 1.31 -5.35 -7.52
C GLY A 120 2.08 -4.44 -8.47
N LEU A 121 1.47 -4.02 -9.58
CA LEU A 121 2.06 -3.08 -10.54
C LEU A 121 2.50 -1.77 -9.84
N HIS A 122 1.64 -1.19 -8.99
CA HIS A 122 1.99 0.00 -8.22
C HIS A 122 3.21 -0.21 -7.30
N ARG A 123 3.29 -1.37 -6.64
CA ARG A 123 4.43 -1.71 -5.78
C ARG A 123 5.73 -1.88 -6.57
N ILE A 124 5.67 -2.54 -7.73
CA ILE A 124 6.82 -2.70 -8.63
C ILE A 124 7.29 -1.33 -9.13
N ARG A 125 6.36 -0.46 -9.55
CA ARG A 125 6.70 0.92 -9.95
C ARG A 125 7.39 1.68 -8.82
N SER A 126 6.86 1.59 -7.59
CA SER A 126 7.46 2.25 -6.43
C SER A 126 8.84 1.69 -6.10
N LEU A 127 9.04 0.38 -6.26
CA LEU A 127 10.34 -0.27 -6.10
C LEU A 127 11.34 0.29 -7.13
N TRP A 128 10.99 0.30 -8.42
CA TRP A 128 11.86 0.86 -9.46
C TRP A 128 12.20 2.33 -9.23
N MET A 129 11.25 3.16 -8.81
CA MET A 129 11.53 4.55 -8.44
C MET A 129 12.55 4.65 -7.30
N SER A 130 12.38 3.84 -6.25
CA SER A 130 13.29 3.84 -5.10
C SER A 130 14.70 3.39 -5.51
N THR A 131 14.80 2.32 -6.32
CA THR A 131 16.07 1.83 -6.83
C THR A 131 16.76 2.88 -7.71
N ARG A 132 16.01 3.53 -8.62
CA ARG A 132 16.54 4.61 -9.47
C ARG A 132 17.11 5.74 -8.61
N THR A 133 16.36 6.21 -7.61
CA THR A 133 16.82 7.26 -6.69
C THR A 133 18.06 6.82 -5.90
N SER A 134 18.12 5.56 -5.47
CA SER A 134 19.30 4.99 -4.81
C SER A 134 20.54 5.05 -5.72
N ARG A 135 20.42 4.66 -6.99
CA ARG A 135 21.53 4.73 -7.95
C ARG A 135 21.99 6.15 -8.23
N ILE A 136 21.05 7.09 -8.39
CA ILE A 136 21.38 8.52 -8.56
C ILE A 136 22.15 9.03 -7.34
N ASN A 137 21.71 8.68 -6.12
CA ASN A 137 22.39 9.10 -4.90
C ASN A 137 23.77 8.47 -4.75
N ALA A 138 23.95 7.21 -5.15
CA ALA A 138 25.25 6.55 -5.17
C ALA A 138 26.22 7.29 -6.10
N LEU A 139 25.82 7.58 -7.34
CA LEU A 139 26.64 8.33 -8.28
C LEU A 139 26.98 9.73 -7.77
N ARG A 140 26.02 10.44 -7.17
CA ARG A 140 26.26 11.75 -6.57
C ARG A 140 27.23 11.67 -5.39
N GLY A 141 27.17 10.60 -4.60
CA GLY A 141 28.12 10.30 -3.54
C GLY A 141 29.53 10.12 -4.09
N SER A 142 29.71 9.26 -5.10
CA SER A 142 31.00 9.03 -5.74
C SER A 142 31.58 10.30 -6.37
N CYS A 143 30.77 11.13 -7.05
CA CYS A 143 31.24 12.42 -7.55
C CYS A 143 31.77 13.33 -6.42
N ARG A 144 31.11 13.33 -5.26
CA ARG A 144 31.52 14.14 -4.10
C ARG A 144 32.88 13.73 -3.55
N GLU A 145 33.21 12.44 -3.56
CA GLU A 145 34.52 11.92 -3.12
C GLU A 145 35.68 12.46 -3.96
N PHE A 146 35.41 12.83 -5.22
CA PHE A 146 36.40 13.45 -6.12
C PHE A 146 36.21 14.97 -6.27
N GLY A 147 35.55 15.62 -5.29
CA GLY A 147 35.41 17.08 -5.25
C GLY A 147 34.35 17.66 -6.19
N LEU A 148 33.51 16.83 -6.81
CA LEU A 148 32.50 17.28 -7.77
C LEU A 148 31.12 17.44 -7.11
N SER A 149 30.62 18.66 -7.09
CA SER A 149 29.26 18.97 -6.62
C SER A 149 28.24 18.81 -7.74
N ILE A 150 27.32 17.85 -7.59
CA ILE A 150 26.26 17.57 -8.57
C ILE A 150 24.92 18.16 -8.10
N PRO A 151 24.20 18.89 -8.96
CA PRO A 151 22.91 19.49 -8.63
C PRO A 151 21.86 18.44 -8.23
N GLN A 152 20.88 18.86 -7.43
CA GLN A 152 19.77 17.98 -7.07
C GLN A 152 18.75 17.89 -8.20
N GLY A 153 18.25 16.66 -8.42
CA GLY A 153 17.21 16.36 -9.41
C GLY A 153 17.58 15.08 -10.17
N ALA A 154 16.58 14.25 -10.48
CA ALA A 154 16.85 13.00 -11.19
C ALA A 154 17.44 13.26 -12.58
N ARG A 155 16.72 14.04 -13.40
CA ARG A 155 17.17 14.42 -14.74
C ARG A 155 18.46 15.25 -14.70
N THR A 156 18.43 16.41 -14.05
CA THR A 156 19.57 17.34 -14.00
C THR A 156 20.82 16.72 -13.39
N GLY A 157 20.66 15.90 -12.34
CA GLY A 157 21.79 15.20 -11.71
C GLY A 157 22.41 14.17 -12.64
N VAL A 158 21.60 13.32 -13.28
CA VAL A 158 22.09 12.29 -14.21
C VAL A 158 22.75 12.92 -15.44
N GLU A 159 22.18 14.00 -15.99
CA GLU A 159 22.79 14.75 -17.11
C GLU A 159 24.15 15.35 -16.70
N ALA A 160 24.25 15.96 -15.52
CA ALA A 160 25.49 16.52 -15.01
C ALA A 160 26.57 15.44 -14.79
N ILE A 161 26.21 14.31 -14.17
CA ILE A 161 27.12 13.17 -13.97
C ILE A 161 27.58 12.61 -15.32
N SER A 162 26.67 12.49 -16.29
CA SER A 162 27.01 12.00 -17.63
C SER A 162 28.07 12.89 -18.29
N ARG A 163 27.97 14.21 -18.17
CA ARG A 163 28.96 15.17 -18.69
C ARG A 163 30.32 15.01 -17.98
N VAL A 164 30.31 14.88 -16.65
CA VAL A 164 31.51 14.62 -15.85
C VAL A 164 32.24 13.35 -16.30
N LEU A 165 31.51 12.27 -16.57
CA LEU A 165 32.11 11.00 -17.00
C LEU A 165 32.56 11.01 -18.47
N ALA A 166 31.99 11.90 -19.28
CA ALA A 166 32.38 12.08 -20.68
C ALA A 166 33.65 12.94 -20.82
N ASP A 167 33.91 13.87 -19.89
CA ASP A 167 35.14 14.68 -19.90
C ASP A 167 36.36 13.84 -19.45
N PRO A 168 37.37 13.62 -20.32
CA PRO A 168 38.59 12.91 -19.94
C PRO A 168 39.41 13.67 -18.88
N ARG A 169 39.23 14.99 -18.76
CA ARG A 169 39.94 15.85 -17.79
C ARG A 169 39.24 15.94 -16.43
N SER A 170 38.06 15.31 -16.30
CA SER A 170 37.35 15.24 -15.03
C SER A 170 38.18 14.50 -13.97
N PRO A 171 38.13 14.93 -12.69
CA PRO A 171 38.89 14.32 -11.60
C PRO A 171 38.43 12.90 -11.23
N VAL A 172 37.40 12.35 -11.88
CA VAL A 172 36.95 10.97 -11.66
C VAL A 172 38.01 9.98 -12.19
N PRO A 173 38.58 9.11 -11.34
CA PRO A 173 39.58 8.14 -11.75
C PRO A 173 39.07 7.17 -12.83
N ALA A 174 39.96 6.76 -13.73
CA ALA A 174 39.63 5.78 -14.78
C ALA A 174 39.09 4.47 -14.20
N LEU A 175 39.59 4.04 -13.02
CA LEU A 175 39.21 2.80 -12.35
C LEU A 175 37.70 2.67 -12.07
N ILE A 176 37.03 3.76 -11.64
CA ILE A 176 35.61 3.74 -11.27
C ILE A 176 34.70 4.25 -12.39
N ARG A 177 35.27 4.95 -13.38
CA ARG A 177 34.54 5.68 -14.42
C ARG A 177 33.57 4.79 -15.18
N GLU A 178 34.00 3.59 -15.56
CA GLU A 178 33.16 2.67 -16.33
C GLU A 178 32.03 2.08 -15.47
N THR A 179 32.32 1.71 -14.22
CA THR A 179 31.28 1.25 -13.28
C THR A 179 30.23 2.32 -13.03
N MET A 180 30.63 3.60 -12.96
CA MET A 180 29.67 4.71 -12.86
C MET A 180 28.80 4.86 -14.12
N ARG A 181 29.33 4.55 -15.32
CA ARG A 181 28.52 4.52 -16.56
C ARG A 181 27.48 3.41 -16.53
N LEU A 182 27.82 2.21 -16.06
CA LEU A 182 26.86 1.12 -15.90
C LEU A 182 25.69 1.50 -14.96
N LEU A 183 25.94 2.26 -13.90
CA LEU A 183 24.87 2.77 -13.03
C LEU A 183 23.95 3.79 -13.76
N ILE A 184 24.49 4.58 -14.70
CA ILE A 184 23.66 5.47 -15.53
C ILE A 184 22.78 4.65 -16.46
N GLU A 185 23.30 3.57 -17.03
CA GLU A 185 22.52 2.64 -17.86
C GLU A 185 21.39 1.98 -17.06
N GLU A 186 21.67 1.50 -15.84
CA GLU A 186 20.64 1.00 -14.92
C GLU A 186 19.54 2.04 -14.66
N ILE A 187 19.93 3.30 -14.42
CA ILE A 187 18.99 4.40 -14.19
C ILE A 187 18.08 4.59 -15.41
N ARG A 188 18.66 4.66 -16.61
CA ARG A 188 17.91 4.85 -17.86
C ARG A 188 16.96 3.69 -18.12
N LEU A 189 17.40 2.45 -17.89
CA LEU A 189 16.55 1.26 -18.01
C LEU A 189 15.37 1.30 -17.03
N LEU A 190 15.60 1.72 -15.78
CA LEU A 190 14.53 1.88 -14.80
C LEU A 190 13.54 2.98 -15.21
N GLU A 191 14.02 4.09 -15.78
CA GLU A 191 13.15 5.16 -16.31
C GLU A 191 12.27 4.67 -17.45
N GLN A 192 12.82 3.91 -18.40
CA GLN A 192 12.06 3.30 -19.49
C GLN A 192 10.98 2.34 -18.97
N ARG A 193 11.33 1.45 -18.03
CA ARG A 193 10.38 0.51 -17.42
C ARG A 193 9.26 1.21 -16.65
N ILE A 194 9.59 2.29 -15.93
CA ILE A 194 8.59 3.10 -15.23
C ILE A 194 7.63 3.76 -16.24
N ALA A 195 8.15 4.32 -17.33
CA ALA A 195 7.33 4.94 -18.36
C ALA A 195 6.41 3.93 -19.07
N GLN A 196 6.93 2.74 -19.39
CA GLN A 196 6.14 1.65 -19.95
C GLN A 196 4.98 1.27 -19.02
N LEU A 197 5.25 1.11 -17.72
CA LEU A 197 4.22 0.77 -16.74
C LEU A 197 3.18 1.89 -16.55
N GLU A 198 3.57 3.15 -16.68
CA GLU A 198 2.64 4.28 -16.70
C GLU A 198 1.73 4.29 -17.95
N TRP A 199 2.24 3.83 -19.10
CA TRP A 199 1.42 3.61 -20.29
C TRP A 199 0.40 2.49 -20.08
N GLU A 200 0.81 1.37 -19.46
CA GLU A 200 -0.10 0.28 -19.09
C GLU A 200 -1.20 0.76 -18.12
N PHE A 201 -0.85 1.56 -17.11
CA PHE A 201 -1.86 2.17 -16.24
C PHE A 201 -2.84 3.05 -17.02
N THR A 202 -2.36 3.80 -18.02
CA THR A 202 -3.22 4.63 -18.87
C THR A 202 -4.22 3.78 -19.64
N ALA A 203 -3.77 2.66 -20.22
CA ALA A 203 -4.63 1.73 -20.94
C ALA A 203 -5.71 1.12 -20.02
N LEU A 204 -5.33 0.72 -18.79
CA LEU A 204 -6.25 0.19 -17.79
C LEU A 204 -7.26 1.25 -17.32
N ALA A 205 -6.81 2.48 -17.07
CA ALA A 205 -7.66 3.57 -16.62
C ALA A 205 -8.74 3.94 -17.64
N ARG A 206 -8.41 3.91 -18.94
CA ARG A 206 -9.38 4.18 -20.03
C ARG A 206 -10.54 3.19 -20.06
N GLN A 207 -10.32 1.96 -19.61
CA GLN A 207 -11.35 0.91 -19.57
C GLN A 207 -12.15 0.91 -18.27
N SER A 208 -11.82 1.80 -17.32
CA SER A 208 -12.44 1.83 -15.99
C SER A 208 -13.26 3.12 -15.80
N PRO A 209 -14.61 3.03 -15.78
CA PRO A 209 -15.46 4.18 -15.48
C PRO A 209 -15.10 4.85 -14.13
N ALA A 210 -14.75 4.03 -13.13
CA ALA A 210 -14.29 4.50 -11.83
C ALA A 210 -13.00 5.34 -11.94
N CYS A 211 -12.02 4.92 -12.75
CA CYS A 211 -10.81 5.71 -12.96
C CYS A 211 -11.13 7.04 -13.66
N THR A 212 -11.97 7.02 -14.69
CA THR A 212 -12.40 8.24 -15.41
C THR A 212 -13.08 9.23 -14.47
N GLN A 213 -14.01 8.77 -13.64
CA GLN A 213 -14.68 9.60 -12.64
C GLN A 213 -13.69 10.15 -11.62
N LEU A 214 -12.80 9.32 -11.08
CA LEU A 214 -11.79 9.75 -10.12
C LEU A 214 -10.85 10.80 -10.71
N MET A 215 -10.41 10.64 -11.95
CA MET A 215 -9.52 11.59 -12.63
C MET A 215 -10.17 12.94 -12.94
N SER A 216 -11.50 13.04 -12.88
CA SER A 216 -12.20 14.33 -12.99
C SER A 216 -12.03 15.21 -11.74
N VAL A 217 -11.65 14.62 -10.60
CA VAL A 217 -11.42 15.35 -9.35
C VAL A 217 -10.05 16.03 -9.38
N PRO A 218 -9.97 17.37 -9.19
CA PRO A 218 -8.69 18.05 -9.19
C PRO A 218 -7.74 17.49 -8.12
N GLY A 219 -6.51 17.18 -8.53
CA GLY A 219 -5.50 16.55 -7.68
C GLY A 219 -5.49 15.01 -7.72
N VAL A 220 -6.48 14.38 -8.35
CA VAL A 220 -6.49 12.94 -8.58
C VAL A 220 -6.03 12.67 -10.01
N GLY A 221 -4.77 12.28 -10.15
CA GLY A 221 -4.21 11.86 -11.44
C GLY A 221 -4.28 10.35 -11.65
N LEU A 222 -3.75 9.89 -12.79
CA LEU A 222 -3.71 8.48 -13.21
C LEU A 222 -3.30 7.53 -12.07
N LEU A 223 -2.14 7.75 -11.46
CA LEU A 223 -1.60 6.88 -10.42
C LEU A 223 -2.50 6.82 -9.18
N THR A 224 -3.11 7.95 -8.81
CA THR A 224 -4.03 8.01 -7.66
C THR A 224 -5.30 7.25 -7.97
N ALA A 225 -5.88 7.46 -9.15
CA ALA A 225 -7.11 6.81 -9.58
C ALA A 225 -6.97 5.29 -9.66
N THR A 226 -5.95 4.79 -10.37
CA THR A 226 -5.73 3.34 -10.52
C THR A 226 -5.39 2.68 -9.18
N ALA A 227 -4.62 3.34 -8.31
CA ALA A 227 -4.32 2.82 -6.99
C ALA A 227 -5.56 2.75 -6.10
N MET A 228 -6.45 3.73 -6.19
CA MET A 228 -7.72 3.73 -5.46
C MET A 228 -8.63 2.61 -5.94
N VAL A 229 -8.78 2.43 -7.25
CA VAL A 229 -9.54 1.30 -7.81
C VAL A 229 -8.95 -0.04 -7.40
N ALA A 230 -7.61 -0.19 -7.40
CA ALA A 230 -6.96 -1.40 -6.90
C ALA A 230 -7.26 -1.68 -5.42
N ALA A 231 -7.42 -0.63 -4.63
CA ALA A 231 -7.63 -0.70 -3.19
C ALA A 231 -9.09 -1.00 -2.82
N THR A 232 -10.05 -0.40 -3.53
CA THR A 232 -11.48 -0.44 -3.20
C THR A 232 -12.31 -1.34 -4.12
N GLY A 233 -11.79 -1.65 -5.32
CA GLY A 233 -12.55 -2.35 -6.37
C GLY A 233 -13.35 -1.43 -7.27
N GLY A 234 -13.10 -0.12 -7.21
CA GLY A 234 -13.88 0.87 -7.95
C GLY A 234 -15.23 1.20 -7.31
N ASP A 235 -15.52 0.63 -6.15
CA ASP A 235 -16.71 0.87 -5.35
C ASP A 235 -16.33 1.35 -3.94
N VAL A 236 -17.11 2.26 -3.38
CA VAL A 236 -16.92 2.82 -2.04
C VAL A 236 -18.18 2.73 -1.17
N THR A 237 -19.24 2.07 -1.65
CA THR A 237 -20.52 1.91 -0.91
C THR A 237 -20.37 1.13 0.40
N HIS A 238 -19.29 0.36 0.54
CA HIS A 238 -18.95 -0.35 1.77
C HIS A 238 -18.40 0.56 2.87
N PHE A 239 -18.09 1.82 2.58
CA PHE A 239 -17.78 2.80 3.62
C PHE A 239 -19.07 3.47 4.08
N LYS A 240 -19.25 3.57 5.40
CA LYS A 240 -20.41 4.25 6.01
C LYS A 240 -20.57 5.69 5.52
N ASP A 241 -19.45 6.42 5.40
CA ASP A 241 -19.41 7.79 4.92
C ASP A 241 -18.00 8.18 4.45
N ALA A 242 -17.86 9.41 3.95
CA ALA A 242 -16.58 9.96 3.50
C ALA A 242 -15.52 10.09 4.62
N ARG A 243 -15.92 10.18 5.89
CA ARG A 243 -14.98 10.25 7.03
C ARG A 243 -14.37 8.88 7.31
N HIS A 244 -15.16 7.81 7.21
CA HIS A 244 -14.68 6.43 7.31
C HIS A 244 -13.70 6.13 6.18
N PHE A 245 -14.06 6.53 4.95
CA PHE A 245 -13.16 6.46 3.80
C PHE A 245 -11.82 7.19 4.03
N ALA A 246 -11.85 8.43 4.53
CA ALA A 246 -10.63 9.18 4.84
C ALA A 246 -9.80 8.53 5.97
N SER A 247 -10.48 7.97 6.99
CA SER A 247 -9.82 7.30 8.10
C SER A 247 -9.09 6.02 7.66
N TRP A 248 -9.64 5.30 6.68
CA TRP A 248 -9.07 4.07 6.12
C TRP A 248 -7.70 4.28 5.46
N PHE A 249 -7.49 5.46 4.86
CA PHE A 249 -6.18 5.87 4.33
C PHE A 249 -5.25 6.49 5.39
N GLY A 250 -5.74 6.65 6.61
CA GLY A 250 -5.01 7.27 7.71
C GLY A 250 -4.84 8.78 7.56
N LEU A 251 -5.81 9.44 6.93
CA LEU A 251 -5.84 10.89 6.68
C LEU A 251 -6.53 11.69 7.80
N THR A 252 -7.20 11.02 8.74
CA THR A 252 -7.86 11.66 9.86
C THR A 252 -6.89 12.00 11.00
N PRO A 253 -7.12 13.08 11.77
CA PRO A 253 -6.31 13.40 12.95
C PRO A 253 -6.28 12.27 13.98
N LYS A 254 -5.18 12.15 14.71
CA LYS A 254 -5.15 11.39 15.98
C LYS A 254 -5.89 12.19 17.04
N GLU A 255 -6.76 11.53 17.79
CA GLU A 255 -7.42 12.10 18.94
C GLU A 255 -6.75 11.60 20.22
N TYR A 256 -6.41 12.53 21.11
CA TYR A 256 -6.01 12.27 22.48
C TYR A 256 -7.02 12.97 23.40
N SER A 257 -7.82 12.18 24.10
CA SER A 257 -8.83 12.68 25.01
C SER A 257 -8.75 11.96 26.35
N SER A 258 -8.89 12.72 27.44
CA SER A 258 -8.99 12.20 28.81
C SER A 258 -9.88 13.12 29.64
N GLY A 259 -10.86 12.54 30.34
CA GLY A 259 -11.83 13.29 31.15
C GLY A 259 -12.50 14.41 30.36
N SER A 260 -12.19 15.67 30.71
CA SER A 260 -12.71 16.89 30.09
C SER A 260 -11.85 17.46 28.96
N THR A 261 -10.68 16.87 28.66
CA THR A 261 -9.75 17.40 27.66
C THR A 261 -9.85 16.64 26.34
N ARG A 262 -9.90 17.39 25.23
CA ARG A 262 -9.88 16.84 23.87
C ARG A 262 -8.82 17.55 23.04
N LYS A 263 -7.86 16.78 22.51
CA LYS A 263 -6.77 17.30 21.68
C LYS A 263 -6.68 16.50 20.38
N LEU A 264 -6.86 17.20 19.24
CA LEU A 264 -6.59 16.65 17.92
C LEU A 264 -5.14 16.94 17.53
N GLY A 265 -4.43 15.92 17.06
CA GLY A 265 -3.03 15.99 16.66
C GLY A 265 -2.82 15.84 15.14
N ARG A 266 -1.62 15.37 14.78
CA ARG A 266 -1.28 15.03 13.39
C ARG A 266 -2.16 13.89 12.86
N ILE A 267 -2.19 13.72 11.53
CA ILE A 267 -2.87 12.59 10.90
C ILE A 267 -2.43 11.23 11.48
N SER A 268 -3.34 10.26 11.49
CA SER A 268 -3.13 8.96 12.12
C SER A 268 -2.02 8.15 11.46
N LYS A 269 -1.90 8.27 10.13
CA LYS A 269 -1.05 7.43 9.26
C LYS A 269 -1.39 5.93 9.35
N ARG A 270 -2.53 5.58 9.96
CA ARG A 270 -3.06 4.21 10.06
C ARG A 270 -3.81 3.89 8.78
N GLY A 271 -3.08 3.39 7.78
CA GLY A 271 -3.60 3.10 6.44
C GLY A 271 -2.48 2.98 5.42
N ASP A 272 -2.84 2.71 4.16
CA ASP A 272 -1.87 2.47 3.09
C ASP A 272 -0.96 3.69 2.86
N ARG A 273 0.35 3.51 3.07
CA ARG A 273 1.36 4.57 2.95
C ARG A 273 1.47 5.11 1.53
N TYR A 274 1.32 4.25 0.53
CA TYR A 274 1.46 4.62 -0.88
C TYR A 274 0.28 5.47 -1.32
N LEU A 275 -0.96 5.05 -1.04
CA LEU A 275 -2.16 5.83 -1.35
C LEU A 275 -2.18 7.17 -0.60
N ARG A 276 -1.83 7.18 0.68
CA ARG A 276 -1.71 8.43 1.44
C ARG A 276 -0.68 9.38 0.82
N MET A 277 0.45 8.88 0.34
CA MET A 277 1.47 9.68 -0.35
C MET A 277 0.90 10.29 -1.64
N LEU A 278 0.24 9.49 -2.48
CA LEU A 278 -0.38 9.95 -3.72
C LEU A 278 -1.45 11.03 -3.47
N LEU A 279 -2.33 10.82 -2.49
CA LEU A 279 -3.36 11.80 -2.12
C LEU A 279 -2.75 13.10 -1.59
N THR A 280 -1.66 13.01 -0.81
CA THR A 280 -0.93 14.19 -0.33
C THR A 280 -0.29 14.96 -1.48
N HIS A 281 0.30 14.27 -2.47
CA HIS A 281 0.82 14.92 -3.67
C HIS A 281 -0.29 15.54 -4.52
N GLY A 282 -1.45 14.90 -4.60
CA GLY A 282 -2.64 15.46 -5.23
C GLY A 282 -3.06 16.79 -4.62
N ALA A 283 -3.21 16.82 -3.28
CA ALA A 283 -3.54 18.05 -2.55
C ALA A 283 -2.50 19.17 -2.76
N ARG A 284 -1.21 18.82 -2.75
CA ARG A 284 -0.11 19.78 -3.03
C ARG A 284 -0.18 20.32 -4.46
N ALA A 285 -0.53 19.49 -5.44
CA ALA A 285 -0.69 19.92 -6.81
C ALA A 285 -1.85 20.93 -6.96
N VAL A 286 -2.97 20.71 -6.26
CA VAL A 286 -4.11 21.65 -6.22
C VAL A 286 -3.69 22.99 -5.60
N LEU A 287 -2.99 22.96 -4.46
CA LEU A 287 -2.49 24.19 -3.80
C LEU A 287 -1.51 24.96 -4.69
N ARG A 288 -0.59 24.24 -5.36
CA ARG A 288 0.35 24.86 -6.31
C ARG A 288 -0.39 25.49 -7.49
N ALA A 289 -1.38 24.80 -8.05
CA ALA A 289 -2.21 25.35 -9.13
C ALA A 289 -2.99 26.59 -8.68
N ALA A 290 -3.50 26.61 -7.45
CA ALA A 290 -4.15 27.77 -6.87
C ALA A 290 -3.20 28.98 -6.75
N ALA A 291 -1.97 28.77 -6.26
CA ALA A 291 -0.96 29.82 -6.19
C ALA A 291 -0.66 30.42 -7.58
N LEU A 292 -0.38 29.58 -8.58
CA LEU A 292 -0.13 30.04 -9.96
C LEU A 292 -1.33 30.78 -10.58
N THR A 293 -2.56 30.37 -10.24
CA THR A 293 -3.78 31.03 -10.73
C THR A 293 -3.92 32.43 -10.12
N ARG A 294 -3.58 32.59 -8.84
CA ARG A 294 -3.55 33.90 -8.16
C ARG A 294 -2.46 34.81 -8.72
N ASP A 295 -1.25 34.28 -8.95
CA ASP A 295 -0.14 35.05 -9.54
C ASP A 295 -0.49 35.57 -10.94
N ALA A 296 -1.33 34.84 -11.66
CA ALA A 296 -1.87 35.24 -12.96
C ALA A 296 -3.14 36.12 -12.88
N SER A 297 -3.54 36.58 -11.68
CA SER A 297 -4.74 37.40 -11.43
C SER A 297 -6.04 36.78 -11.95
N ARG A 298 -6.15 35.45 -11.97
CA ARG A 298 -7.35 34.72 -12.41
C ARG A 298 -8.19 34.28 -11.21
N PRO A 299 -9.53 34.19 -11.35
CA PRO A 299 -10.38 33.71 -10.27
C PRO A 299 -10.11 32.24 -9.95
N LEU A 300 -10.18 31.89 -8.67
CA LEU A 300 -10.09 30.50 -8.21
C LEU A 300 -11.46 29.82 -8.30
N ASP A 301 -11.46 28.54 -8.65
CA ASP A 301 -12.65 27.69 -8.48
C ASP A 301 -12.96 27.46 -6.98
N GLY A 302 -14.14 26.92 -6.68
CA GLY A 302 -14.59 26.69 -5.31
C GLY A 302 -13.67 25.75 -4.51
N LEU A 303 -13.11 24.71 -5.15
CA LEU A 303 -12.22 23.76 -4.49
C LEU A 303 -10.89 24.41 -4.12
N ARG A 304 -10.27 25.17 -5.02
CA ARG A 304 -9.01 25.89 -4.78
C ARG A 304 -9.21 26.99 -3.75
N THR A 305 -10.36 27.67 -3.78
CA THR A 305 -10.74 28.66 -2.76
C THR A 305 -10.77 28.01 -1.38
N TRP A 306 -11.53 26.92 -1.23
CA TRP A 306 -11.58 26.13 0.01
C TRP A 306 -10.20 25.63 0.45
N ALA A 307 -9.39 25.08 -0.47
CA ALA A 307 -8.08 24.53 -0.15
C ALA A 307 -7.11 25.60 0.39
N THR A 308 -7.11 26.79 -0.23
CA THR A 308 -6.27 27.92 0.24
C THR A 308 -6.74 28.48 1.58
N GLU A 309 -8.04 28.40 1.88
CA GLU A 309 -8.57 28.79 3.19
C GLU A 309 -8.15 27.79 4.27
N VAL A 310 -8.22 26.48 4.00
CA VAL A 310 -7.74 25.45 4.92
C VAL A 310 -6.25 25.61 5.20
N GLN A 311 -5.43 25.93 4.17
CA GLN A 311 -3.99 26.14 4.33
C GLN A 311 -3.66 27.29 5.31
N ARG A 312 -4.51 28.33 5.39
CA ARG A 312 -4.30 29.48 6.29
C ARG A 312 -4.62 29.20 7.76
N ARG A 313 -5.28 28.07 8.06
CA ARG A 313 -5.64 27.68 9.44
C ARG A 313 -4.50 26.98 10.20
N THR A 314 -3.40 26.69 9.50
CA THR A 314 -2.17 26.07 10.02
C THR A 314 -1.04 27.07 10.05
#